data_AF-B3RU06-F1
#
_entry.id   AF-B3RU06-F1
#
_cell.length_a   1.000
_cell.length_b   1.000
_cell.length_c   1.000
_cell.angle_alpha   90.00
_cell.angle_beta   90.00
_cell.angle_gamma   90.00
#
_symmetry.space_group_name_H-M   'P 1'
#
loop_
_entity.id
_entity.type
_entity.pdbx_description
1 polymer ?
#
loop_
_entity_poly.entity_id
_entity_poly.type
_entity_poly.pdbx_seq_one_letter_code
_entity_poly.pdbx_strand_id
1 'polypeptide(L)'
;KGRKRKRFSSKDSNAPKAPHTGYVRFLNDSREKVRAENPDLPFSEITKILGTKWSSLPISEKQRYLDEAEKDKERYLKELEDYEKSETYKTFVKKNSYKRHRGRREGNYQSDKREDNSGLNIGTPVFTEEFLDENKAREVELRQLRKSNADYEERNAILSKHIEQMKDALQKLESEAEQQRNHNILLENHLEDLRSSLVHCFTNIEIPGIDSPPSINTIDAYMSKLHEVILESPHQHSELLGLIRDTISKIDFPRSV
;
A
#
# COMPACT_ATOMS: atom_id res chain seq x y z
N LYS A 1 22.07 -8.05 24.74
CA LYS A 1 22.99 -8.15 23.58
C LYS A 1 22.74 -6.97 22.63
N GLY A 2 23.63 -5.97 22.60
CA GLY A 2 23.44 -4.75 21.80
C GLY A 2 23.60 -4.97 20.30
N ARG A 3 22.67 -4.44 19.49
CA ARG A 3 22.72 -4.49 18.02
C ARG A 3 23.96 -3.73 17.53
N LYS A 4 24.88 -4.42 16.83
CA LYS A 4 26.02 -3.79 16.12
C LYS A 4 25.47 -2.81 15.08
N ARG A 5 25.68 -1.51 15.27
CA ARG A 5 25.36 -0.49 14.26
C ARG A 5 26.16 -0.81 12.98
N LYS A 6 25.46 -1.09 11.88
CA LYS A 6 26.04 -1.19 10.53
C LYS A 6 26.86 0.07 10.28
N ARG A 7 28.16 -0.07 10.02
CA ARG A 7 28.98 1.07 9.57
C ARG A 7 28.37 1.55 8.26
N PHE A 8 27.81 2.77 8.25
CA PHE A 8 27.36 3.44 7.03
C PHE A 8 28.59 3.69 6.15
N SER A 9 28.93 2.70 5.33
CA SER A 9 30.01 2.76 4.33
C SER A 9 29.59 3.54 3.09
N SER A 10 28.99 4.71 3.30
CA SER A 10 28.60 5.64 2.23
C SER A 10 28.82 7.09 2.63
N LYS A 11 29.85 7.33 3.46
CA LYS A 11 30.35 8.70 3.63
C LYS A 11 31.30 8.94 2.46
N ASP A 12 30.96 9.94 1.67
CA ASP A 12 31.76 10.37 0.52
C ASP A 12 33.19 10.62 0.98
N SER A 13 34.17 9.99 0.31
CA SER A 13 35.57 10.15 0.67
C SER A 13 36.08 11.56 0.40
N ASN A 14 35.39 12.31 -0.46
CA ASN A 14 35.74 13.67 -0.85
C ASN A 14 35.01 14.75 -0.02
N ALA A 15 34.05 14.37 0.83
CA ALA A 15 33.39 15.33 1.70
C ALA A 15 34.37 15.86 2.77
N PRO A 16 34.37 17.18 3.05
CA PRO A 16 35.06 17.74 4.20
C PRO A 16 34.70 16.95 5.47
N LYS A 17 35.68 16.74 6.35
CA LYS A 17 35.45 16.02 7.61
C LYS A 17 34.97 16.99 8.68
N ALA A 18 33.91 16.62 9.39
CA ALA A 18 33.38 17.42 10.49
C ALA A 18 34.50 17.74 11.51
N PRO A 19 34.65 19.01 11.93
CA PRO A 19 35.71 19.43 12.83
C PRO A 19 35.45 18.90 14.24
N HIS A 20 36.53 18.75 15.00
CA HIS A 20 36.42 18.37 16.40
C HIS A 20 35.91 19.53 17.26
N THR A 21 35.02 19.20 18.20
CA THR A 21 34.57 20.13 19.24
C THR A 21 35.73 20.46 20.19
N GLY A 22 35.65 21.60 20.91
CA GLY A 22 36.73 22.03 21.81
C GLY A 22 37.10 20.99 22.87
N TYR A 23 36.11 20.26 23.39
CA TYR A 23 36.36 19.14 24.30
C TYR A 23 37.16 18.02 23.63
N VAL A 24 36.81 17.62 22.42
CA VAL A 24 37.51 16.53 21.69
C VAL A 24 38.93 16.96 21.31
N ARG A 25 39.17 18.24 21.00
CA ARG A 25 40.52 18.78 20.80
C ARG A 25 41.37 18.61 22.05
N PHE A 26 40.88 19.08 23.19
CA PHE A 26 41.55 18.91 24.46
C PHE A 26 41.85 17.44 24.78
N LEU A 27 40.87 16.54 24.55
CA LEU A 27 41.06 15.11 24.74
C LEU A 27 42.18 14.56 23.86
N ASN A 28 42.28 14.97 22.59
CA ASN A 28 43.31 14.50 21.68
C ASN A 28 44.70 14.98 22.11
N ASP A 29 44.84 16.26 22.44
CA ASP A 29 46.13 16.86 22.84
C ASP A 29 46.63 16.32 24.19
N SER A 30 45.70 16.03 25.10
CA SER A 30 46.04 15.56 26.45
C SER A 30 46.12 14.04 26.56
N ARG A 31 45.52 13.28 25.63
CA ARG A 31 45.52 11.81 25.68
C ARG A 31 46.92 11.24 25.59
N GLU A 32 47.77 11.76 24.71
CA GLU A 32 49.12 11.24 24.55
C GLU A 32 49.95 11.44 25.84
N LYS A 33 49.81 12.61 26.47
CA LYS A 33 50.45 12.92 27.76
C LYS A 33 49.97 11.98 28.87
N VAL A 34 48.66 11.82 29.04
CA VAL A 34 48.09 10.94 30.08
C VAL A 34 48.42 9.46 29.83
N ARG A 35 48.53 9.05 28.56
CA ARG A 35 48.97 7.69 28.20
C ARG A 35 50.45 7.47 28.50
N ALA A 36 51.31 8.46 28.25
CA ALA A 36 52.73 8.37 28.58
C ALA A 36 52.95 8.31 30.10
N GLU A 37 52.16 9.06 30.87
CA GLU A 37 52.17 9.02 32.34
C GLU A 37 51.57 7.72 32.90
N ASN A 38 50.64 7.08 32.17
CA ASN A 38 49.91 5.90 32.63
C ASN A 38 49.83 4.84 31.51
N PRO A 39 50.95 4.16 31.18
CA PRO A 39 51.00 3.23 30.05
C PRO A 39 50.16 1.96 30.28
N ASP A 40 49.93 1.57 31.53
CA ASP A 40 49.20 0.35 31.91
C ASP A 40 47.67 0.53 31.97
N LEU A 41 47.18 1.78 31.89
CA LEU A 41 45.74 2.05 31.99
C LEU A 41 45.01 1.80 30.67
N PRO A 42 43.83 1.14 30.70
CA PRO A 42 43.03 0.94 29.51
C PRO A 42 42.44 2.27 29.03
N PHE A 43 42.15 2.35 27.73
CA PHE A 43 41.64 3.56 27.07
C PHE A 43 40.39 4.17 27.77
N SER A 44 39.51 3.34 28.32
CA SER A 44 38.33 3.80 29.05
C SER A 44 38.68 4.61 30.30
N GLU A 45 39.70 4.18 31.06
CA GLU A 45 40.13 4.88 32.28
C GLU A 45 40.88 6.17 31.94
N ILE A 46 41.73 6.15 30.91
CA ILE A 46 42.38 7.37 30.39
C ILE A 46 41.33 8.41 29.98
N THR A 47 40.25 8.00 29.31
CA THR A 47 39.18 8.92 28.90
C THR A 47 38.43 9.51 30.09
N LYS A 48 38.21 8.74 31.16
CA LYS A 48 37.60 9.25 32.40
C LYS A 48 38.48 10.30 33.07
N ILE A 49 39.79 10.04 33.19
CA ILE A 49 40.77 10.98 33.75
C ILE A 49 40.80 12.28 32.94
N LEU A 50 40.74 12.19 31.61
CA LEU A 50 40.69 13.38 30.77
C LEU A 50 39.37 14.15 30.91
N GLY A 51 38.25 13.45 31.09
CA GLY A 51 36.96 14.08 31.36
C GLY A 51 36.95 14.87 32.67
N THR A 52 37.56 14.34 33.73
CA THR A 52 37.70 15.07 35.00
C THR A 52 38.69 16.24 34.88
N LYS A 53 39.79 16.08 34.14
CA LYS A 53 40.72 17.18 33.83
C LYS A 53 40.01 18.31 33.08
N TRP A 54 39.21 18.02 32.06
CA TRP A 54 38.46 19.05 31.32
C TRP A 54 37.48 19.83 32.19
N SER A 55 36.78 19.16 33.11
CA SER A 55 35.84 19.82 34.02
C SER A 55 36.54 20.68 35.08
N SER A 56 37.81 20.41 35.38
CA SER A 56 38.62 21.16 36.34
C SER A 56 39.55 22.19 35.69
N LEU A 57 39.53 22.31 34.36
CA LEU A 57 40.32 23.33 33.65
C LEU A 57 39.84 24.74 33.96
N PRO A 58 40.76 25.73 34.04
CA PRO A 58 40.41 27.13 34.06
C PRO A 58 39.55 27.53 32.87
N ILE A 59 38.62 28.46 33.08
CA ILE A 59 37.71 28.96 32.03
C ILE A 59 38.51 29.54 30.86
N SER A 60 39.62 30.22 31.12
CA SER A 60 40.50 30.81 30.08
C SER A 60 41.10 29.75 29.15
N GLU A 61 41.59 28.63 29.69
CA GLU A 61 42.15 27.54 28.89
C GLU A 61 41.06 26.78 28.15
N LYS A 62 39.92 26.55 28.81
CA LYS A 62 38.74 25.94 28.19
C LYS A 62 38.24 26.78 27.02
N GLN A 63 38.20 28.10 27.18
CA GLN A 63 37.78 29.04 26.15
C GLN A 63 38.68 29.00 24.93
N ARG A 64 40.01 28.90 25.12
CA ARG A 64 40.95 28.74 23.99
C ARG A 64 40.58 27.56 23.08
N TYR A 65 40.28 26.39 23.67
CA TYR A 65 39.89 25.21 22.89
C TYR A 65 38.50 25.37 22.23
N LEU A 66 37.59 26.12 22.85
CA LEU A 66 36.27 26.41 22.27
C LEU A 66 36.39 27.38 21.10
N ASP A 67 37.17 28.44 21.23
CA ASP A 67 37.40 29.44 20.17
C ASP A 67 38.11 28.82 18.96
N GLU A 68 39.10 27.96 19.20
CA GLU A 68 39.77 27.18 18.13
C GLU A 68 38.81 26.20 17.43
N ALA A 69 37.89 25.60 18.19
CA ALA A 69 36.88 24.73 17.62
C ALA A 69 35.85 25.49 16.78
N GLU A 70 35.49 26.72 17.19
CA GLU A 70 34.57 27.57 16.43
C GLU A 70 35.22 28.06 15.12
N LYS A 71 36.48 28.49 15.15
CA LYS A 71 37.23 28.83 13.92
C LYS A 71 37.31 27.66 12.94
N ASP A 72 37.55 26.45 13.45
CA ASP A 72 37.59 25.25 12.61
C ASP A 72 36.21 24.85 12.09
N LYS A 73 35.14 25.17 12.82
CA LYS A 73 33.76 25.02 12.38
C LYS A 73 33.43 26.00 11.26
N GLU A 74 33.81 27.27 11.38
CA GLU A 74 33.65 28.26 10.31
C GLU A 74 34.41 27.84 9.04
N ARG A 75 35.66 27.38 9.18
CA ARG A 75 36.44 26.86 8.05
C ARG A 75 35.74 25.66 7.38
N TYR A 76 35.28 24.70 8.18
CA TYR A 76 34.57 23.53 7.67
C TYR A 76 33.28 23.91 6.94
N LEU A 77 32.51 24.88 7.45
CA LEU A 77 31.29 25.34 6.81
C LEU A 77 31.58 25.94 5.42
N LYS A 78 32.65 26.73 5.31
CA LYS A 78 33.10 27.28 4.03
C LYS A 78 33.55 26.18 3.07
N GLU A 79 34.37 25.23 3.53
CA GLU A 79 34.80 24.07 2.73
C GLU A 79 33.61 23.20 2.30
N LEU A 80 32.58 23.06 3.14
CA LEU A 80 31.37 22.31 2.84
C LEU A 80 30.52 23.02 1.78
N GLU A 81 30.38 24.33 1.87
CA GLU A 81 29.66 25.13 0.88
C GLU A 81 30.35 25.06 -0.50
N ASP A 82 31.68 25.17 -0.53
CA ASP A 82 32.47 25.01 -1.75
C ASP A 82 32.38 23.56 -2.29
N TYR A 83 32.35 22.58 -1.39
CA TYR A 83 32.15 21.18 -1.73
C TYR A 83 30.79 20.92 -2.37
N GLU A 84 29.71 21.49 -1.82
CA GLU A 84 28.35 21.35 -2.37
C GLU A 84 28.21 21.97 -3.75
N LYS A 85 28.99 23.01 -4.06
CA LYS A 85 29.05 23.64 -5.39
C LYS A 85 29.90 22.86 -6.40
N SER A 86 30.77 21.97 -5.93
CA SER A 86 31.71 21.20 -6.77
C SER A 86 31.02 20.12 -7.63
N GLU A 87 31.63 19.80 -8.78
CA GLU A 87 31.15 18.70 -9.64
C GLU A 87 31.32 17.32 -9.00
N THR A 88 32.24 17.18 -8.05
CA THR A 88 32.41 15.97 -7.24
C THR A 88 31.19 15.68 -6.38
N TYR A 89 30.55 16.71 -5.81
CA TYR A 89 29.30 16.53 -5.07
C TYR A 89 28.12 16.18 -5.99
N LYS A 90 27.98 16.86 -7.14
CA LYS A 90 26.90 16.57 -8.11
C LYS A 90 26.98 15.15 -8.65
N THR A 91 28.19 14.65 -8.92
CA THR A 91 28.40 13.26 -9.36
C THR A 91 28.15 12.23 -8.24
N PHE A 92 28.51 12.54 -6.99
CA PHE A 92 28.16 11.69 -5.83
C PHE A 92 26.64 11.60 -5.61
N VAL A 93 25.92 12.73 -5.68
CA VAL A 93 24.45 12.79 -5.55
C VAL A 93 23.78 11.98 -6.65
N LYS A 94 24.20 12.13 -7.92
CA LYS A 94 23.74 11.28 -9.04
C LYS A 94 24.00 9.79 -8.77
N LYS A 95 25.21 9.42 -8.37
CA LYS A 95 25.58 8.01 -8.12
C LYS A 95 24.78 7.39 -6.97
N ASN A 96 24.45 8.18 -5.95
CA ASN A 96 23.65 7.74 -4.80
C ASN A 96 22.14 7.67 -5.14
N SER A 97 21.62 8.54 -6.02
CA SER A 97 20.23 8.46 -6.49
C SER A 97 19.97 7.22 -7.34
N TYR A 98 20.91 6.82 -8.22
CA TYR A 98 20.82 5.57 -8.98
C TYR A 98 20.78 4.31 -8.09
N LYS A 99 21.49 4.30 -6.95
CA LYS A 99 21.44 3.18 -5.99
C LYS A 99 20.11 3.12 -5.23
N ARG A 100 19.47 4.25 -4.94
CA ARG A 100 18.17 4.31 -4.24
C ARG A 100 17.01 3.91 -5.16
N HIS A 101 17.05 4.27 -6.45
CA HIS A 101 16.03 3.88 -7.42
C HIS A 101 16.02 2.38 -7.75
N ARG A 102 17.14 1.68 -7.60
CA ARG A 102 17.19 0.23 -7.84
C ARG A 102 16.50 -0.62 -6.75
N GLY A 103 16.18 -0.03 -5.60
CA GLY A 103 15.53 -0.70 -4.45
C GLY A 103 14.09 -0.28 -4.17
N ARG A 104 13.50 0.62 -4.97
CA ARG A 104 12.08 1.03 -4.88
C ARG A 104 11.48 1.05 -6.29
N ARG A 105 10.96 -0.09 -6.73
CA ARG A 105 9.85 -0.08 -7.69
C ARG A 105 8.56 -0.15 -6.88
N GLU A 106 7.63 0.70 -7.29
CA GLU A 106 6.24 0.88 -6.84
C GLU A 106 6.02 1.81 -5.64
N GLY A 107 5.23 2.85 -5.89
CA GLY A 107 4.89 3.93 -4.96
C GLY A 107 4.98 5.29 -5.63
N ASN A 108 3.97 5.63 -6.43
CA ASN A 108 3.80 6.94 -7.05
C ASN A 108 3.45 7.97 -5.96
N TYR A 109 4.35 8.89 -5.65
CA TYR A 109 4.08 10.09 -4.86
C TYR A 109 4.78 11.27 -5.52
N GLN A 110 3.97 12.21 -6.02
CA GLN A 110 4.43 13.52 -6.47
C GLN A 110 5.07 14.24 -5.27
N SER A 111 6.37 14.54 -5.36
CA SER A 111 7.03 15.40 -4.39
C SER A 111 6.73 16.85 -4.73
N ASP A 112 5.78 17.42 -4.02
CA ASP A 112 5.60 18.86 -3.98
C ASP A 112 6.83 19.46 -3.28
N LYS A 113 7.58 20.32 -3.98
CA LYS A 113 8.74 21.04 -3.43
C LYS A 113 8.21 22.09 -2.46
N ARG A 114 8.02 21.71 -1.21
CA ARG A 114 7.92 22.69 -0.13
C ARG A 114 9.33 23.08 0.26
N GLU A 115 9.65 24.34 0.03
CA GLU A 115 10.81 25.01 0.59
C GLU A 115 10.78 24.79 2.11
N ASP A 116 11.80 24.09 2.60
CA ASP A 116 12.03 23.89 4.03
C ASP A 116 12.50 25.24 4.59
N ASN A 117 11.54 26.11 4.90
CA ASN A 117 11.79 27.24 5.78
C ASN A 117 11.87 26.69 7.21
N SER A 118 12.88 25.85 7.48
CA SER A 118 13.27 25.51 8.83
C SER A 118 13.81 26.80 9.43
N GLY A 119 12.95 27.53 10.13
CA GLY A 119 13.29 28.64 11.01
C GLY A 119 14.13 28.16 12.19
N LEU A 120 15.30 27.59 11.90
CA LEU A 120 16.40 27.59 12.84
C LEU A 120 16.82 29.06 12.93
N ASN A 121 16.31 29.77 13.93
CA ASN A 121 17.05 30.92 14.45
C ASN A 121 18.36 30.36 15.03
N ILE A 122 19.37 30.20 14.17
CA ILE A 122 20.75 29.79 14.51
C ILE A 122 21.48 30.98 15.20
N GLY A 123 20.75 31.73 16.02
CA GLY A 123 21.25 32.88 16.78
C GLY A 123 21.09 32.70 18.29
N THR A 124 20.26 31.76 18.75
CA THR A 124 19.96 31.57 20.16
C THR A 124 21.02 30.64 20.80
N PRO A 125 21.83 31.12 21.75
CA PRO A 125 22.86 30.31 22.39
C PRO A 125 22.25 29.07 23.06
N VAL A 126 22.92 27.93 22.93
CA VAL A 126 22.51 26.69 23.61
C VAL A 126 22.48 26.98 25.13
N PHE A 127 21.38 26.60 25.79
CA PHE A 127 21.09 26.82 27.23
C PHE A 127 20.47 28.18 27.64
N THR A 128 19.96 29.00 26.72
CA THR A 128 19.05 30.10 27.11
C THR A 128 17.65 29.58 27.43
N GLU A 129 16.91 30.34 28.24
CA GLU A 129 15.52 30.05 28.59
C GLU A 129 14.63 29.94 27.34
N GLU A 130 14.82 30.84 26.37
CA GLU A 130 14.16 30.82 25.06
C GLU A 130 14.45 29.52 24.27
N PHE A 131 15.70 29.05 24.23
CA PHE A 131 16.04 27.81 23.54
C PHE A 131 15.38 26.59 24.20
N LEU A 132 15.32 26.57 25.54
CA LEU A 132 14.69 25.48 26.28
C LEU A 132 13.17 25.44 26.04
N ASP A 133 12.52 26.59 26.02
CA ASP A 133 11.07 26.69 25.77
C ASP A 133 10.70 26.32 24.33
N GLU A 134 11.46 26.80 23.34
CA GLU A 134 11.26 26.39 21.95
C GLU A 134 11.48 24.89 21.75
N ASN A 135 12.52 24.33 22.38
CA ASN A 135 12.78 22.90 22.30
C ASN A 135 11.66 22.08 22.96
N LYS A 136 11.12 22.56 24.08
CA LYS A 136 9.95 21.96 24.73
C LYS A 136 8.71 22.04 23.85
N ALA A 137 8.46 23.18 23.19
CA ALA A 137 7.35 23.34 22.25
C ALA A 137 7.47 22.38 21.05
N ARG A 138 8.65 22.28 20.44
CA ARG A 138 8.94 21.32 19.36
C ARG A 138 8.77 19.87 19.80
N GLU A 139 9.19 19.52 21.02
CA GLU A 139 8.96 18.18 21.59
C GLU A 139 7.47 17.88 21.79
N VAL A 140 6.67 18.86 22.21
CA VAL A 140 5.21 18.71 22.33
C VAL A 140 4.57 18.51 20.96
N GLU A 141 4.96 19.31 19.96
CA GLU A 141 4.46 19.18 18.59
C GLU A 141 4.81 17.80 18.00
N LEU A 142 6.07 17.34 18.16
CA LEU A 142 6.48 16.00 17.72
C LEU A 142 5.67 14.90 18.39
N ARG A 143 5.31 15.04 19.67
CA ARG A 143 4.43 14.08 20.36
C ARG A 143 3.03 14.10 19.78
N GLN A 144 2.46 15.27 19.50
CA GLN A 144 1.14 15.39 18.87
C GLN A 144 1.12 14.80 17.47
N LEU A 145 2.15 15.07 16.65
CA LEU A 145 2.29 14.50 15.32
C LEU A 145 2.41 12.98 15.35
N ARG A 146 3.22 12.43 16.28
CA ARG A 146 3.32 10.97 16.48
C ARG A 146 1.98 10.35 16.86
N LYS A 147 1.21 11.01 17.73
CA LYS A 147 -0.13 10.54 18.12
C LYS A 147 -1.09 10.57 16.92
N SER A 148 -1.17 11.70 16.22
CA SER A 148 -2.02 11.85 15.03
C SER A 148 -1.68 10.83 13.94
N ASN A 149 -0.39 10.59 13.69
CA ASN A 149 0.04 9.60 12.72
C ASN A 149 -0.36 8.17 13.12
N ALA A 150 -0.27 7.82 14.41
CA ALA A 150 -0.78 6.53 14.91
C ALA A 150 -2.30 6.40 14.73
N ASP A 151 -3.07 7.47 15.01
CA ASP A 151 -4.53 7.48 14.81
C ASP A 151 -4.89 7.32 13.31
N TYR A 152 -4.13 7.95 12.40
CA TYR A 152 -4.32 7.78 10.96
C TYR A 152 -3.95 6.38 10.48
N GLU A 153 -2.86 5.79 10.99
CA GLU A 153 -2.47 4.42 10.70
C GLU A 153 -3.57 3.43 11.11
N GLU A 154 -4.19 3.63 12.28
CA GLU A 154 -5.32 2.82 12.75
C GLU A 154 -6.54 2.95 11.82
N ARG A 155 -6.93 4.19 11.47
CA ARG A 155 -8.05 4.44 10.53
C ARG A 155 -7.80 3.80 9.16
N ASN A 156 -6.58 3.93 8.64
CA ASN A 156 -6.20 3.33 7.37
C ASN A 156 -6.26 1.80 7.43
N ALA A 157 -5.88 1.18 8.56
CA ALA A 157 -6.00 -0.26 8.74
C ALA A 157 -7.48 -0.72 8.73
N ILE A 158 -8.37 0.01 9.40
CA ILE A 158 -9.81 -0.28 9.41
C ILE A 158 -10.40 -0.15 8.00
N LEU A 159 -10.11 0.94 7.30
CA LEU A 159 -10.57 1.15 5.93
C LEU A 159 -10.05 0.08 4.97
N SER A 160 -8.78 -0.31 5.09
CA SER A 160 -8.19 -1.37 4.27
C SER A 160 -8.93 -2.69 4.47
N LYS A 161 -9.27 -3.05 5.72
CA LYS A 161 -10.05 -4.24 6.03
C LYS A 161 -11.46 -4.16 5.46
N HIS A 162 -12.11 -3.00 5.51
CA HIS A 162 -13.44 -2.83 4.94
C HIS A 162 -13.43 -2.99 3.40
N ILE A 163 -12.42 -2.44 2.74
CA ILE A 163 -12.22 -2.60 1.29
C ILE A 163 -12.04 -4.08 0.94
N GLU A 164 -11.26 -4.82 1.72
CA GLU A 164 -11.07 -6.27 1.52
C GLU A 164 -12.39 -7.03 1.68
N GLN A 165 -13.15 -6.77 2.75
CA GLN A 165 -14.48 -7.36 2.95
C GLN A 165 -15.46 -7.06 1.81
N MET A 166 -15.44 -5.83 1.28
CA MET A 166 -16.29 -5.46 0.15
C MET A 166 -15.88 -6.18 -1.13
N LYS A 167 -14.57 -6.36 -1.37
CA LYS A 167 -14.07 -7.12 -2.52
C LYS A 167 -14.50 -8.58 -2.45
N ASP A 168 -14.39 -9.20 -1.29
CA ASP A 168 -14.83 -10.60 -1.09
C ASP A 168 -16.34 -10.74 -1.32
N ALA A 169 -17.13 -9.78 -0.83
CA ALA A 169 -18.58 -9.75 -1.05
C ALA A 169 -18.93 -9.60 -2.54
N LEU A 170 -18.24 -8.72 -3.26
CA LEU A 170 -18.43 -8.53 -4.70
C LEU A 170 -18.07 -9.81 -5.47
N GLN A 171 -16.93 -10.44 -5.16
CA GLN A 171 -16.52 -11.69 -5.80
C GLN A 171 -17.56 -12.80 -5.58
N LYS A 172 -18.11 -12.90 -4.37
CA LYS A 172 -19.16 -13.87 -4.07
C LYS A 172 -20.43 -13.61 -4.89
N LEU A 173 -20.90 -12.36 -4.92
CA LEU A 173 -22.09 -11.99 -5.70
C LEU A 173 -21.89 -12.22 -7.20
N GLU A 174 -20.69 -11.94 -7.73
CA GLU A 174 -20.36 -12.19 -9.12
C GLU A 174 -20.42 -13.69 -9.45
N SER A 175 -19.86 -14.53 -8.57
CA SER A 175 -19.91 -15.99 -8.73
C SER A 175 -21.34 -16.54 -8.67
N GLU A 176 -22.19 -15.99 -7.80
CA GLU A 176 -23.60 -16.38 -7.70
C GLU A 176 -24.39 -15.93 -8.94
N ALA A 177 -24.15 -14.72 -9.44
CA ALA A 177 -24.77 -14.21 -10.66
C ALA A 177 -24.32 -15.00 -11.91
N GLU A 178 -23.08 -15.49 -11.95
CA GLU A 178 -22.61 -16.38 -13.01
C GLU A 178 -23.28 -17.76 -12.93
N GLN A 179 -23.38 -18.35 -11.74
CA GLN A 179 -24.09 -19.61 -11.53
C GLN A 179 -25.56 -19.52 -11.95
N GLN A 180 -26.26 -18.44 -11.58
CA GLN A 180 -27.64 -18.20 -11.98
C GLN A 180 -27.78 -18.01 -13.49
N ARG A 181 -26.86 -17.28 -14.14
CA ARG A 181 -26.83 -17.15 -15.60
C ARG A 181 -26.65 -18.50 -16.29
N ASN A 182 -25.71 -19.31 -15.82
CA ASN A 182 -25.49 -20.65 -16.37
C ASN A 182 -26.70 -21.57 -16.18
N HIS A 183 -27.36 -21.48 -15.01
CA HIS A 183 -28.59 -22.22 -14.75
C HIS A 183 -29.74 -21.78 -15.67
N ASN A 184 -29.93 -20.48 -15.87
CA ASN A 184 -30.93 -19.95 -16.79
C ASN A 184 -30.66 -20.39 -18.24
N ILE A 185 -29.41 -20.35 -18.71
CA ILE A 185 -29.05 -20.84 -20.06
C ILE A 185 -29.43 -22.32 -20.19
N LEU A 186 -29.17 -23.12 -19.17
CA LEU A 186 -29.50 -24.54 -19.20
C LEU A 186 -31.01 -24.79 -19.21
N LEU A 187 -31.78 -24.00 -18.46
CA LEU A 187 -33.25 -24.02 -18.52
C LEU A 187 -33.79 -23.56 -19.88
N GLU A 188 -33.22 -22.52 -20.48
CA GLU A 188 -33.60 -22.05 -21.81
C GLU A 188 -33.35 -23.13 -22.87
N ASN A 189 -32.21 -23.81 -22.82
CA ASN A 189 -31.92 -24.93 -23.71
C ASN A 189 -32.94 -26.08 -23.52
N HIS A 190 -33.28 -26.42 -22.27
CA HIS A 190 -34.29 -27.45 -21.98
C HIS A 190 -35.67 -27.06 -22.51
N LEU A 191 -36.07 -25.79 -22.37
CA LEU A 191 -37.31 -25.27 -22.95
C LEU A 191 -37.30 -25.33 -24.48
N GLU A 192 -36.17 -25.03 -25.14
CA GLU A 192 -36.04 -25.11 -26.59
C GLU A 192 -36.12 -26.57 -27.09
N ASP A 193 -35.52 -27.52 -26.38
CA ASP A 193 -35.62 -28.96 -26.65
C ASP A 193 -37.06 -29.46 -26.52
N LEU A 194 -37.76 -29.03 -25.46
CA LEU A 194 -39.18 -29.33 -25.25
C LEU A 194 -40.05 -28.75 -26.37
N ARG A 195 -39.85 -27.47 -26.72
CA ARG A 195 -40.59 -26.82 -27.81
C ARG A 195 -40.36 -27.53 -29.14
N SER A 196 -39.13 -27.91 -29.44
CA SER A 196 -38.78 -28.64 -30.66
C SER A 196 -39.45 -30.01 -30.71
N SER A 197 -39.46 -30.74 -29.59
CA SER A 197 -40.15 -32.03 -29.48
C SER A 197 -41.66 -31.89 -29.67
N LEU A 198 -42.27 -30.88 -29.05
CA LEU A 198 -43.70 -30.58 -29.22
C LEU A 198 -44.04 -30.20 -30.66
N VAL A 199 -43.28 -29.30 -31.29
CA VAL A 199 -43.48 -28.95 -32.70
C VAL A 199 -43.45 -30.20 -33.56
N HIS A 200 -42.43 -31.06 -33.39
CA HIS A 200 -42.31 -32.30 -34.16
C HIS A 200 -43.53 -33.21 -34.00
N CYS A 201 -44.01 -33.42 -32.77
CA CYS A 201 -45.16 -34.29 -32.50
C CYS A 201 -46.50 -33.73 -33.00
N PHE A 202 -46.68 -32.41 -32.94
CA PHE A 202 -47.96 -31.76 -33.26
C PHE A 202 -48.04 -31.19 -34.68
N THR A 203 -46.96 -31.25 -35.48
CA THR A 203 -46.94 -30.73 -36.87
C THR A 203 -48.06 -31.31 -37.74
N ASN A 204 -48.43 -32.59 -37.52
CA ASN A 204 -49.44 -33.29 -38.31
C ASN A 204 -50.83 -33.33 -37.65
N ILE A 205 -51.04 -32.57 -36.56
CA ILE A 205 -52.32 -32.52 -35.85
C ILE A 205 -53.05 -31.24 -36.27
N GLU A 206 -54.20 -31.40 -36.91
CA GLU A 206 -55.06 -30.29 -37.28
C GLU A 206 -55.98 -29.94 -36.11
N ILE A 207 -55.91 -28.69 -35.65
CA ILE A 207 -56.78 -28.17 -34.60
C ILE A 207 -57.83 -27.26 -35.25
N PRO A 208 -59.13 -27.44 -34.94
CA PRO A 208 -60.18 -26.54 -35.40
C PRO A 208 -59.89 -25.07 -35.02
N GLY A 209 -59.84 -24.17 -36.00
CA GLY A 209 -59.62 -22.74 -35.80
C GLY A 209 -58.16 -22.29 -35.79
N ILE A 210 -57.20 -23.17 -36.09
CA ILE A 210 -55.81 -22.81 -36.34
C ILE A 210 -55.42 -23.25 -37.75
N ASP A 211 -55.25 -22.28 -38.65
CA ASP A 211 -54.97 -22.55 -40.07
C ASP A 211 -53.47 -22.78 -40.37
N SER A 212 -52.60 -22.70 -39.35
CA SER A 212 -51.15 -22.85 -39.53
C SER A 212 -50.54 -23.90 -38.60
N PRO A 213 -49.57 -24.69 -39.09
CA PRO A 213 -48.89 -25.70 -38.28
C PRO A 213 -48.04 -25.03 -37.17
N PRO A 214 -47.84 -25.71 -36.03
CA PRO A 214 -47.04 -25.17 -34.95
C PRO A 214 -45.58 -24.95 -35.37
N SER A 215 -44.97 -23.88 -34.87
CA SER A 215 -43.55 -23.54 -35.03
C SER A 215 -42.91 -23.29 -33.66
N ILE A 216 -41.58 -23.25 -33.57
CA ILE A 216 -40.86 -23.02 -32.30
C ILE A 216 -41.33 -21.76 -31.58
N ASN A 217 -41.71 -20.71 -32.32
CA ASN A 217 -42.17 -19.43 -31.75
C ASN A 217 -43.68 -19.39 -31.45
N THR A 218 -44.46 -20.32 -32.02
CA THR A 218 -45.93 -20.33 -31.92
C THR A 218 -46.47 -21.52 -31.13
N ILE A 219 -45.63 -22.49 -30.76
CA ILE A 219 -46.03 -23.73 -30.10
C ILE A 219 -46.76 -23.47 -28.76
N ASP A 220 -46.34 -22.49 -27.96
CA ASP A 220 -46.98 -22.20 -26.68
C ASP A 220 -48.43 -21.69 -26.86
N ALA A 221 -48.65 -20.85 -27.86
CA ALA A 221 -49.98 -20.35 -28.22
C ALA A 221 -50.84 -21.47 -28.83
N TYR A 222 -50.25 -22.30 -29.69
CA TYR A 222 -50.89 -23.48 -30.26
C TYR A 222 -51.36 -24.46 -29.18
N MET A 223 -50.50 -24.79 -28.21
CA MET A 223 -50.83 -25.68 -27.09
C MET A 223 -51.87 -25.06 -26.15
N SER A 224 -51.82 -23.75 -25.92
CA SER A 224 -52.83 -23.04 -25.14
C SER A 224 -54.20 -23.10 -25.82
N LYS A 225 -54.25 -22.93 -27.15
CA LYS A 225 -55.48 -23.00 -27.92
C LYS A 225 -56.01 -24.43 -28.03
N LEU A 226 -55.12 -25.42 -28.20
CA LEU A 226 -55.45 -26.84 -28.11
C LEU A 226 -56.15 -27.16 -26.79
N HIS A 227 -55.59 -26.67 -25.67
CA HIS A 227 -56.16 -26.87 -24.35
C HIS A 227 -57.53 -26.20 -24.19
N GLU A 228 -57.71 -24.99 -24.73
CA GLU A 228 -59.01 -24.29 -24.74
C GLU A 228 -60.08 -25.07 -25.53
N VAL A 229 -59.76 -25.54 -26.74
CA VAL A 229 -60.67 -26.32 -27.61
C VAL A 229 -61.10 -27.63 -26.93
N ILE A 230 -60.17 -28.30 -26.25
CA ILE A 230 -60.46 -29.51 -25.47
C ILE A 230 -61.45 -29.22 -24.33
N LEU A 231 -61.32 -28.08 -23.65
CA LEU A 231 -62.20 -27.69 -22.54
C LEU A 231 -63.60 -27.26 -23.00
N GLU A 232 -63.70 -26.60 -24.16
CA GLU A 232 -64.96 -26.08 -24.69
C GLU A 232 -65.91 -27.18 -25.21
N SER A 233 -65.38 -28.28 -25.76
CA SER A 233 -66.21 -29.36 -26.31
C SER A 233 -65.59 -30.76 -26.17
N PRO A 234 -65.51 -31.31 -24.92
CA PRO A 234 -64.82 -32.58 -24.65
C PRO A 234 -65.40 -33.79 -25.40
N HIS A 235 -66.72 -33.80 -25.63
CA HIS A 235 -67.41 -34.93 -26.27
C HIS A 235 -67.30 -34.93 -27.80
N GLN A 236 -67.02 -33.78 -28.42
CA GLN A 236 -66.87 -33.66 -29.88
C GLN A 236 -65.44 -33.98 -30.36
N HIS A 237 -64.46 -33.97 -29.45
CA HIS A 237 -63.05 -34.15 -29.77
C HIS A 237 -62.45 -35.46 -29.22
N SER A 238 -63.27 -36.50 -29.01
CA SER A 238 -62.84 -37.81 -28.48
C SER A 238 -61.71 -38.46 -29.31
N GLU A 239 -61.79 -38.41 -30.65
CA GLU A 239 -60.75 -38.98 -31.53
C GLU A 239 -59.46 -38.16 -31.49
N LEU A 240 -59.58 -36.82 -31.46
CA LEU A 240 -58.46 -35.90 -31.30
C LEU A 240 -57.76 -36.10 -29.95
N LEU A 241 -58.50 -36.31 -28.86
CA LEU A 241 -57.97 -36.62 -27.53
C LEU A 241 -57.21 -37.96 -27.50
N GLY A 242 -57.71 -38.98 -28.21
CA GLY A 242 -57.00 -40.25 -28.39
C GLY A 242 -55.68 -40.06 -29.12
N LEU A 243 -55.69 -39.33 -30.24
CA LEU A 243 -54.50 -39.02 -31.02
C LEU A 243 -53.46 -38.23 -30.20
N ILE A 244 -53.90 -37.21 -29.45
CA ILE A 244 -53.05 -36.39 -28.58
C ILE A 244 -52.45 -37.22 -27.45
N ARG A 245 -53.24 -38.11 -26.83
CA ARG A 245 -52.73 -38.99 -25.78
C ARG A 245 -51.63 -39.91 -26.32
N ASP A 246 -51.83 -40.47 -27.50
CA ASP A 246 -50.85 -41.34 -28.16
C ASP A 246 -49.60 -40.57 -28.58
N THR A 247 -49.71 -39.34 -29.08
CA THR A 247 -48.54 -38.52 -29.43
C THR A 247 -47.77 -38.06 -28.20
N ILE A 248 -48.44 -37.60 -27.14
CA ILE A 248 -47.80 -37.22 -25.87
C ILE A 248 -47.10 -38.42 -25.23
N SER A 249 -47.67 -39.62 -25.32
CA SER A 249 -47.05 -40.83 -24.77
C SER A 249 -45.70 -41.20 -25.42
N LYS A 250 -45.41 -40.64 -26.60
CA LYS A 250 -44.18 -40.85 -27.36
C LYS A 250 -43.15 -39.73 -27.18
N ILE A 251 -43.50 -38.66 -26.47
CA ILE A 251 -42.57 -37.56 -26.18
C ILE A 251 -41.60 -38.05 -25.11
N ASP A 252 -40.33 -38.17 -25.48
CA ASP A 252 -39.26 -38.43 -24.53
C ASP A 252 -38.91 -37.10 -23.84
N PHE A 253 -39.44 -36.89 -22.64
CA PHE A 253 -39.20 -35.65 -21.90
C PHE A 253 -37.72 -35.60 -21.51
N PRO A 254 -36.98 -34.53 -21.87
CA PRO A 254 -35.59 -34.38 -21.49
C PRO A 254 -35.48 -34.47 -19.96
N ARG A 255 -34.59 -35.36 -19.49
CA ARG A 255 -34.40 -35.67 -18.06
C ARG A 255 -34.31 -34.37 -17.24
N SER A 256 -35.01 -34.34 -16.10
CA SER A 256 -35.08 -33.16 -15.24
C SER A 256 -33.69 -32.61 -14.90
N VAL A 257 -33.55 -31.29 -15.03
CA VAL A 257 -32.40 -30.48 -14.60
C VAL A 257 -32.15 -30.63 -13.10
#